data_AF-A0A1E5L736-F1
#
_entry.id   AF-A0A1E5L736-F1
#
_cell.length_a   1.000
_cell.length_b   1.000
_cell.length_c   1.000
_cell.angle_alpha   90.00
_cell.angle_beta   90.00
_cell.angle_gamma   90.00
#
_symmetry.space_group_name_H-M   'P 1'
#
loop_
_entity.id
_entity.type
_entity.pdbx_description
1 polymer ?
#
loop_
_entity_poly.entity_id
_entity_poly.type
_entity_poly.pdbx_seq_one_letter_code
_entity_poly.pdbx_strand_id
1 'polypeptide(L)'
;MRCEEVQSSILDFIDCELDQTMCQKITEHLNSCQSCRLQHKGWEETIYAIQASKNDEFANEYRSVKENVMNRIQHFENHKTVFKKNIKVWNRLAGIAAAFAILFVGYAGYNDINSSSSQSLPMEQDVSITTVKKGDVVRISSNEQELANMGLSNENVPYSLSGIFFGIGVMSIFMRKKIEKQLENL
;
A
#
# COMPACT_ATOMS: atom_id res chain seq x y z
N MET A 1 53.77 -3.79 -1.40
CA MET A 1 52.68 -2.97 -0.82
C MET A 1 53.18 -2.34 0.45
N ARG A 2 52.87 -1.07 0.71
CA ARG A 2 53.31 -0.37 1.93
C ARG A 2 52.37 -0.69 3.10
N CYS A 3 52.88 -0.65 4.33
CA CYS A 3 52.05 -0.91 5.53
C CYS A 3 50.88 0.07 5.64
N GLU A 4 51.08 1.33 5.27
CA GLU A 4 50.04 2.37 5.26
C GLU A 4 48.86 2.01 4.36
N GLU A 5 49.14 1.47 3.17
CA GLU A 5 48.13 1.02 2.20
C GLU A 5 47.35 -0.19 2.73
N VAL A 6 48.05 -1.09 3.44
CA VAL A 6 47.40 -2.26 4.06
C VAL A 6 46.50 -1.81 5.20
N GLN A 7 46.95 -0.87 6.02
CA GLN A 7 46.16 -0.32 7.13
C GLN A 7 44.89 0.38 6.67
N SER A 8 44.94 1.12 5.55
CA SER A 8 43.75 1.76 5.00
C SER A 8 42.72 0.77 4.43
N SER A 9 43.18 -0.39 3.94
CA SER A 9 42.34 -1.38 3.26
C SER A 9 42.04 -2.63 4.10
N ILE A 10 42.45 -2.67 5.37
CA ILE A 10 42.33 -3.87 6.19
C ILE A 10 40.88 -4.17 6.59
N LEU A 11 40.06 -3.12 6.78
CA LEU A 11 38.63 -3.28 7.09
C LEU A 11 37.88 -3.81 5.86
N ASP A 12 38.09 -3.20 4.70
CA ASP A 12 37.53 -3.67 3.42
C ASP A 12 37.95 -5.12 3.10
N PHE A 13 39.17 -5.51 3.49
CA PHE A 13 39.66 -6.88 3.37
C PHE A 13 38.89 -7.85 4.28
N ILE A 14 38.63 -7.46 5.53
CA ILE A 14 37.86 -8.28 6.48
C ILE A 14 36.40 -8.42 6.02
N ASP A 15 35.81 -7.34 5.49
CA ASP A 15 34.43 -7.33 4.98
C ASP A 15 34.29 -7.98 3.59
N CYS A 16 35.39 -8.46 3.00
CA CYS A 16 35.43 -9.10 1.67
C CYS A 16 34.94 -8.18 0.53
N GLU A 17 35.10 -6.86 0.66
CA GLU A 17 34.68 -5.87 -0.35
C GLU A 17 35.78 -5.56 -1.38
N LEU A 18 36.99 -6.07 -1.16
CA LEU A 18 38.11 -5.89 -2.08
C LEU A 18 38.08 -6.86 -3.26
N ASP A 19 38.66 -6.42 -4.38
CA ASP A 19 38.86 -7.28 -5.54
C ASP A 19 39.91 -8.37 -5.26
N GLN A 20 39.83 -9.47 -6.02
CA GLN A 20 40.68 -10.64 -5.81
C GLN A 20 42.19 -10.31 -5.89
N THR A 21 42.57 -9.35 -6.74
CA THR A 21 43.99 -8.99 -6.90
C THR A 21 44.53 -8.26 -5.67
N MET A 22 43.70 -7.41 -5.05
CA MET A 22 44.07 -6.72 -3.83
C MET A 22 44.07 -7.65 -2.62
N CYS A 23 43.12 -8.58 -2.54
CA CYS A 23 43.11 -9.62 -1.52
C CYS A 23 44.41 -10.45 -1.52
N GLN A 24 44.93 -10.82 -2.70
CA GLN A 24 46.20 -11.54 -2.81
C GLN A 24 47.38 -10.69 -2.32
N LYS A 25 47.47 -9.42 -2.73
CA LYS A 25 48.54 -8.51 -2.29
C LYS A 25 48.55 -8.28 -0.78
N ILE A 26 47.37 -8.10 -0.18
CA ILE A 26 47.22 -7.96 1.27
C ILE A 26 47.62 -9.25 1.97
N THR A 27 47.19 -10.41 1.46
CA THR A 27 47.55 -11.73 2.01
C THR A 27 49.07 -11.95 1.99
N GLU A 28 49.73 -11.66 0.86
CA GLU A 28 51.20 -11.72 0.74
C GLU A 28 51.90 -10.79 1.74
N HIS A 29 51.36 -9.59 1.95
CA HIS A 29 51.91 -8.65 2.94
C HIS A 29 51.70 -9.15 4.38
N LEU A 30 50.52 -9.65 4.73
CA LEU A 30 50.25 -10.21 6.06
C LEU A 30 51.14 -11.42 6.39
N ASN A 31 51.53 -12.19 5.37
CA ASN A 31 52.46 -13.30 5.52
C ASN A 31 53.90 -12.86 5.81
N SER A 32 54.31 -11.69 5.30
CA SER A 32 55.68 -11.17 5.43
C SER A 32 55.86 -10.11 6.51
N CYS A 33 54.78 -9.42 6.92
CA CYS A 33 54.84 -8.29 7.85
C CYS A 33 54.16 -8.62 9.19
N GLN A 34 54.96 -8.77 10.25
CA GLN A 34 54.45 -9.14 11.58
C GLN A 34 53.54 -8.06 12.20
N SER A 35 53.84 -6.77 12.01
CA SER A 35 53.04 -5.68 12.59
C SER A 35 51.63 -5.63 12.02
N CYS A 36 51.50 -5.70 10.69
CA CYS A 36 50.19 -5.71 10.02
C CYS A 36 49.39 -6.97 10.38
N ARG A 37 50.04 -8.12 10.53
CA ARG A 37 49.39 -9.36 10.98
C ARG A 37 48.83 -9.27 12.40
N LEU A 38 49.54 -8.61 13.32
CA LEU A 38 49.04 -8.39 14.68
C LEU A 38 47.83 -7.45 14.68
N GLN A 39 47.86 -6.40 13.86
CA GLN A 39 46.72 -5.49 13.71
C GLN A 39 45.50 -6.20 13.12
N HIS A 40 45.68 -7.01 12.08
CA HIS A 40 44.62 -7.85 11.50
C HIS A 40 43.94 -8.71 12.57
N LYS A 41 44.75 -9.44 13.35
CA LYS A 41 44.26 -10.31 14.42
C LYS A 41 43.48 -9.53 15.49
N GLY A 42 43.92 -8.32 15.83
CA GLY A 42 43.20 -7.44 16.76
C GLY A 42 41.83 -7.01 16.24
N TRP A 43 41.71 -6.74 14.93
CA TRP A 43 40.42 -6.45 14.30
C TRP A 43 39.50 -7.68 14.29
N GLU A 44 40.01 -8.86 13.93
CA GLU A 44 39.26 -10.11 13.98
C GLU A 44 38.72 -10.41 15.39
N GLU A 45 39.56 -10.26 16.41
CA GLU A 45 39.17 -10.44 17.82
C GLU A 45 38.09 -9.44 18.25
N THR A 46 38.20 -8.18 17.81
CA THR A 46 37.20 -7.13 18.11
C THR A 46 35.85 -7.45 17.45
N ILE A 47 35.87 -7.84 16.17
CA ILE A 47 34.65 -8.20 15.44
C ILE A 47 34.00 -9.44 16.06
N TYR A 48 34.80 -10.44 16.40
CA TYR A 48 34.33 -11.63 17.09
C TYR A 48 33.68 -11.29 18.43
N ALA A 49 34.30 -10.42 19.25
CA ALA A 49 33.73 -9.98 20.52
C ALA A 49 32.39 -9.24 20.33
N ILE A 50 32.29 -8.37 19.32
CA ILE A 50 31.04 -7.67 18.98
C ILE A 50 29.97 -8.69 18.57
N GLN A 51 30.30 -9.66 17.72
CA GLN A 51 29.34 -10.69 17.29
C GLN A 51 28.90 -11.59 18.44
N ALA A 52 29.82 -11.97 19.34
CA ALA A 52 29.50 -12.73 20.54
C ALA A 52 28.54 -11.96 21.45
N SER A 53 28.81 -10.68 21.71
CA SER A 53 27.91 -9.83 22.52
C SER A 53 26.52 -9.67 21.91
N LYS A 54 26.42 -9.55 20.58
CA LYS A 54 25.13 -9.48 19.88
C LYS A 54 24.30 -10.76 20.08
N ASN A 55 24.93 -11.92 20.11
CA ASN A 55 24.19 -13.17 20.26
C ASN A 55 23.57 -13.32 21.65
N ASP A 56 24.23 -12.86 22.71
CA ASP A 56 23.74 -13.06 24.08
C ASP A 56 22.64 -12.06 24.47
N GLU A 57 22.73 -10.80 24.04
CA GLU A 57 21.71 -9.78 24.35
C GLU A 57 20.50 -9.86 23.40
N PHE A 58 20.73 -10.00 22.09
CA PHE A 58 19.61 -9.98 21.13
C PHE A 58 18.84 -11.30 21.08
N ALA A 59 19.44 -12.46 21.36
CA ALA A 59 18.70 -13.74 21.27
C ALA A 59 17.52 -13.81 22.25
N ASN A 60 17.63 -13.18 23.41
CA ASN A 60 16.57 -13.14 24.41
C ASN A 60 15.49 -12.11 24.07
N GLU A 61 15.88 -10.93 23.57
CA GLU A 61 14.93 -9.89 23.17
C GLU A 61 14.17 -10.24 21.89
N TYR A 62 14.84 -10.80 20.88
CA TYR A 62 14.22 -11.15 19.59
C TYR A 62 13.22 -12.30 19.71
N ARG A 63 13.44 -13.27 20.61
CA ARG A 63 12.43 -14.31 20.91
C ARG A 63 11.16 -13.69 21.47
N SER A 64 11.29 -12.77 22.43
CA SER A 64 10.14 -12.08 23.03
C SER A 64 9.37 -11.23 22.01
N VAL A 65 10.06 -10.52 21.12
CA VAL A 65 9.41 -9.72 20.06
C VAL A 65 8.73 -10.63 19.03
N LYS A 66 9.41 -11.68 18.57
CA LYS A 66 8.84 -12.65 17.62
C LYS A 66 7.61 -13.35 18.19
N GLU A 67 7.66 -13.79 19.44
CA GLU A 67 6.52 -14.41 20.12
C GLU A 67 5.36 -13.43 20.29
N ASN A 68 5.64 -12.18 20.68
CA ASN A 68 4.61 -11.13 20.74
C ASN A 68 3.96 -10.86 19.38
N VAL A 69 4.75 -10.80 18.30
CA VAL A 69 4.24 -10.59 16.94
C VAL A 69 3.41 -11.80 16.49
N MET A 70 3.89 -13.03 16.70
CA MET A 70 3.17 -14.25 16.33
C MET A 70 1.86 -14.40 17.13
N ASN A 71 1.88 -14.11 18.43
CA ASN A 71 0.66 -14.11 19.25
C ASN A 71 -0.35 -13.09 18.75
N ARG A 72 0.10 -11.90 18.32
CA ARG A 72 -0.78 -10.87 17.76
C ARG A 72 -1.38 -11.30 16.42
N ILE A 73 -0.60 -11.96 15.56
CA ILE A 73 -1.08 -12.50 14.28
C ILE A 73 -2.13 -13.58 14.52
N GLN A 74 -1.87 -14.55 15.40
CA GLN A 74 -2.82 -15.62 15.74
C GLN A 74 -4.13 -15.07 16.32
N HIS A 75 -4.04 -14.05 17.18
CA HIS A 75 -5.23 -13.37 17.70
C HIS A 75 -6.10 -12.78 16.57
N PHE A 76 -5.48 -12.16 15.55
CA PHE A 76 -6.21 -11.64 14.39
C PHE A 76 -6.75 -12.74 13.47
N GLU A 77 -6.02 -13.85 13.29
CA GLU A 77 -6.49 -14.98 12.48
C GLU A 77 -7.70 -15.67 13.10
N ASN A 78 -7.68 -15.90 14.41
CA ASN A 78 -8.82 -16.47 15.12
C ASN A 78 -10.05 -15.55 15.04
N HIS A 79 -9.87 -14.23 15.08
CA HIS A 79 -10.96 -13.27 14.96
C HIS A 79 -11.55 -13.18 13.53
N LYS A 80 -10.78 -13.48 12.48
CA LYS A 80 -11.29 -13.55 11.09
C LYS A 80 -12.25 -14.73 10.86
N THR A 81 -12.17 -15.78 11.66
CA THR A 81 -13.08 -16.94 11.52
C THR A 81 -14.50 -16.65 12.02
N VAL A 82 -14.67 -15.65 12.90
CA VAL A 82 -15.99 -15.27 13.44
C VAL A 82 -16.87 -14.64 12.35
N PHE A 83 -16.28 -13.85 11.44
CA PHE A 83 -17.02 -13.25 10.32
C PHE A 83 -17.37 -14.25 9.20
N LYS A 84 -16.59 -15.32 9.02
CA LYS A 84 -16.86 -16.31 7.95
C LYS A 84 -18.00 -17.27 8.30
N LYS A 85 -18.31 -17.48 9.59
CA LYS A 85 -19.35 -18.44 9.99
C LYS A 85 -20.78 -18.00 9.64
N ASN A 86 -21.03 -16.72 9.37
CA ASN A 86 -22.37 -16.22 9.09
C ASN A 86 -22.68 -15.91 7.62
N ILE A 87 -21.72 -16.07 6.68
CA ILE A 87 -21.95 -15.76 5.25
C ILE A 87 -23.15 -16.51 4.65
N LYS A 88 -23.38 -17.77 5.07
CA LYS A 88 -24.54 -18.55 4.60
C LYS A 88 -25.88 -17.98 5.08
N VAL A 89 -25.91 -17.36 6.25
CA VAL A 89 -27.12 -16.72 6.81
C VAL A 89 -27.41 -15.41 6.05
N TRP A 90 -26.38 -14.60 5.81
CA TRP A 90 -26.50 -13.35 5.04
C TRP A 90 -26.99 -13.58 3.61
N ASN A 91 -26.52 -14.64 2.93
CA ASN A 91 -27.00 -14.98 1.59
C ASN A 91 -28.50 -15.36 1.56
N ARG A 92 -29.00 -16.03 2.61
CA ARG A 92 -30.45 -16.33 2.71
C ARG A 92 -31.27 -15.06 2.96
N LEU A 93 -30.75 -14.16 3.79
CA LEU A 93 -31.41 -12.91 4.14
C LEU A 93 -31.46 -11.94 2.93
N ALA A 94 -30.40 -11.92 2.12
CA ALA A 94 -30.37 -11.17 0.87
C ALA A 94 -31.40 -11.67 -0.15
N GLY A 95 -31.61 -13.00 -0.25
CA GLY A 95 -32.63 -13.57 -1.11
C GLY A 95 -34.06 -13.17 -0.72
N ILE A 96 -34.35 -13.15 0.59
CA ILE A 96 -35.64 -12.69 1.11
C ILE A 96 -35.85 -11.20 0.80
N ALA A 97 -34.84 -10.36 1.03
CA ALA A 97 -34.90 -8.94 0.74
C ALA A 97 -35.14 -8.65 -0.77
N ALA A 98 -34.49 -9.40 -1.65
CA ALA A 98 -34.69 -9.28 -3.10
C ALA A 98 -36.13 -9.63 -3.52
N ALA A 99 -36.74 -10.67 -2.92
CA ALA A 99 -38.13 -11.04 -3.20
C ALA A 99 -39.09 -9.91 -2.79
N PHE A 100 -38.89 -9.29 -1.63
CA PHE A 100 -39.67 -8.13 -1.21
C PHE A 100 -39.47 -6.92 -2.12
N ALA A 101 -38.24 -6.64 -2.56
CA ALA A 101 -37.97 -5.55 -3.49
C ALA A 101 -38.69 -5.75 -4.84
N ILE A 102 -38.69 -6.97 -5.38
CA ILE A 102 -39.42 -7.31 -6.62
C ILE A 102 -40.93 -7.13 -6.43
N LEU A 103 -41.49 -7.58 -5.32
CA LEU A 103 -42.91 -7.39 -5.02
C LEU A 103 -43.27 -5.91 -4.89
N PHE A 104 -42.43 -5.11 -4.25
CA PHE A 104 -42.68 -3.68 -4.04
C PHE A 104 -42.61 -2.89 -5.35
N VAL A 105 -41.58 -3.14 -6.17
CA VAL A 105 -41.43 -2.52 -7.51
C VAL A 105 -42.54 -2.97 -8.45
N GLY A 106 -42.87 -4.27 -8.44
CA GLY A 106 -43.96 -4.81 -9.25
C GLY A 106 -45.33 -4.25 -8.88
N TYR A 107 -45.61 -4.09 -7.58
CA TYR A 107 -46.87 -3.52 -7.11
C TYR A 107 -47.00 -2.03 -7.45
N ALA A 108 -45.93 -1.24 -7.26
CA ALA A 108 -45.92 0.16 -7.64
C ALA A 108 -46.09 0.35 -9.17
N GLY A 109 -45.37 -0.44 -9.99
CA GLY A 109 -45.47 -0.35 -11.44
C GLY A 109 -46.80 -0.84 -12.02
N TYR A 110 -47.46 -1.82 -11.39
CA TYR A 110 -48.77 -2.31 -11.85
C TYR A 110 -49.88 -1.26 -11.71
N ASN A 111 -49.83 -0.44 -10.65
CA ASN A 111 -50.83 0.62 -10.45
C ASN A 111 -50.67 1.79 -11.44
N ASP A 112 -49.46 2.10 -11.90
CA ASP A 112 -49.24 3.17 -12.89
C ASP A 112 -49.74 2.80 -14.30
N ILE A 113 -49.65 1.52 -14.69
CA ILE A 113 -50.08 1.05 -16.02
C ILE A 113 -51.61 1.08 -16.17
N ASN A 114 -52.36 0.83 -15.09
CA ASN A 114 -53.83 0.96 -15.13
C ASN A 114 -54.32 2.42 -14.99
N SER A 115 -53.43 3.36 -14.64
CA SER A 115 -53.76 4.78 -14.46
C SER A 115 -53.50 5.63 -15.70
N SER A 116 -52.92 5.07 -16.77
CA SER A 116 -52.53 5.79 -17.98
C SER A 116 -53.36 5.37 -19.20
N SER A 117 -54.67 5.58 -19.09
CA SER A 117 -55.49 5.89 -20.27
C SER A 117 -55.07 7.26 -20.80
N SER A 118 -54.66 7.31 -22.07
CA SER A 118 -54.59 8.49 -22.95
C SER A 118 -53.62 9.62 -22.54
N GLN A 119 -52.36 9.52 -22.97
CA GLN A 119 -51.60 10.70 -23.40
C GLN A 119 -50.83 10.43 -24.69
N SER A 120 -51.10 11.29 -25.66
CA SER A 120 -50.54 11.37 -27.00
C SER A 120 -49.06 11.70 -27.02
N LEU A 121 -48.37 11.12 -28.01
CA LEU A 121 -47.02 11.43 -28.46
C LEU A 121 -46.76 12.94 -28.59
N PRO A 122 -45.65 13.47 -28.04
CA PRO A 122 -45.01 14.65 -28.58
C PRO A 122 -43.85 14.25 -29.51
N MET A 123 -43.97 14.78 -30.70
CA MET A 123 -43.08 14.76 -31.85
C MET A 123 -41.84 15.64 -31.61
N GLU A 124 -40.71 15.20 -32.19
CA GLU A 124 -39.49 15.92 -32.59
C GLU A 124 -38.97 17.13 -31.78
N GLN A 125 -37.71 17.05 -31.36
CA GLN A 125 -36.80 18.19 -31.47
C GLN A 125 -35.36 17.74 -31.74
N ASP A 126 -34.93 17.96 -32.98
CA ASP A 126 -33.54 17.91 -33.46
C ASP A 126 -32.65 18.85 -32.64
N VAL A 127 -31.52 18.35 -32.12
CA VAL A 127 -30.32 19.18 -31.89
C VAL A 127 -29.05 18.39 -32.21
N SER A 128 -28.30 19.01 -33.12
CA SER A 128 -27.03 18.64 -33.76
C SER A 128 -25.88 18.27 -32.82
N ILE A 129 -25.32 17.07 -33.01
CA ILE A 129 -23.99 16.70 -32.52
C ILE A 129 -22.97 16.98 -33.63
N THR A 130 -22.19 18.04 -33.47
CA THR A 130 -20.96 18.29 -34.21
C THR A 130 -19.90 17.27 -33.82
N THR A 131 -19.34 16.59 -34.81
CA THR A 131 -18.20 15.70 -34.70
C THR A 131 -16.94 16.49 -34.36
N VAL A 132 -16.42 16.35 -33.13
CA VAL A 132 -15.11 16.89 -32.75
C VAL A 132 -14.04 15.81 -32.93
N LYS A 133 -13.06 16.17 -33.78
CA LYS A 133 -11.90 15.37 -34.14
C LYS A 133 -10.93 15.20 -32.96
N LYS A 134 -10.26 14.07 -33.00
CA LYS A 134 -9.18 13.61 -32.13
C LYS A 134 -7.96 14.55 -32.21
N GLY A 135 -7.53 15.07 -31.07
CA GLY A 135 -6.22 15.71 -30.90
C GLY A 135 -6.29 17.23 -30.78
N ASP A 136 -6.69 17.72 -29.61
CA ASP A 136 -6.24 19.02 -29.15
C ASP A 136 -6.02 19.00 -27.63
N VAL A 137 -4.82 19.45 -27.24
CA VAL A 137 -4.35 19.53 -25.86
C VAL A 137 -4.92 20.81 -25.26
N VAL A 138 -5.96 20.67 -24.43
CA VAL A 138 -6.48 21.79 -23.64
C VAL A 138 -5.50 22.06 -22.49
N ARG A 139 -4.68 23.11 -22.66
CA ARG A 139 -3.95 23.76 -21.57
C ARG A 139 -4.97 24.52 -20.71
N ILE A 140 -5.16 24.09 -19.47
CA ILE A 140 -5.90 24.86 -18.47
C ILE A 140 -4.92 25.84 -17.85
N SER A 141 -5.05 27.12 -18.21
CA SER A 141 -4.40 28.23 -17.53
C SER A 141 -5.11 28.48 -16.20
N SER A 142 -4.35 28.41 -15.12
CA SER A 142 -4.72 28.84 -13.79
C SER A 142 -4.86 30.36 -13.73
N ASN A 143 -6.01 30.85 -13.28
CA ASN A 143 -6.13 32.17 -12.69
C ASN A 143 -6.61 32.01 -11.24
N GLU A 144 -5.70 32.30 -10.32
CA GLU A 144 -5.99 32.67 -8.94
C GLU A 144 -6.33 34.18 -8.91
N GLN A 145 -7.00 34.61 -7.83
CA GLN A 145 -7.65 35.91 -7.56
C GLN A 145 -9.15 35.88 -7.89
N GLU A 146 -10.09 36.11 -6.96
CA GLU A 146 -10.03 37.02 -5.81
C GLU A 146 -11.11 36.71 -4.76
N LEU A 147 -10.71 36.94 -3.51
CA LEU A 147 -11.44 37.42 -2.32
C LEU A 147 -12.94 37.13 -2.12
N ALA A 148 -13.19 36.44 -1.00
CA ALA A 148 -13.92 36.95 0.17
C ALA A 148 -15.10 37.91 -0.08
N ASN A 149 -16.33 37.38 0.07
CA ASN A 149 -17.36 38.03 0.90
C ASN A 149 -18.61 37.15 1.04
N MET A 150 -19.17 37.18 2.26
CA MET A 150 -20.56 36.86 2.64
C MET A 150 -20.98 35.39 2.46
N GLY A 151 -21.64 34.73 3.40
CA GLY A 151 -22.26 35.15 4.65
C GLY A 151 -22.88 33.89 5.27
N LEU A 152 -23.06 33.91 6.58
CA LEU A 152 -23.84 32.90 7.30
C LEU A 152 -25.28 32.90 6.77
N SER A 153 -25.66 31.82 6.07
CA SER A 153 -27.05 31.39 5.98
C SER A 153 -27.11 29.88 6.23
N ASN A 154 -27.59 29.58 7.42
CA ASN A 154 -28.08 28.29 7.86
C ASN A 154 -29.26 27.89 6.96
N GLU A 155 -29.06 26.92 6.07
CA GLU A 155 -30.13 26.38 5.24
C GLU A 155 -30.00 24.86 5.13
N ASN A 156 -31.11 24.18 5.43
CA ASN A 156 -31.25 22.74 5.52
C ASN A 156 -30.88 22.05 4.20
N VAL A 157 -29.83 21.23 4.21
CA VAL A 157 -29.49 20.36 3.08
C VAL A 157 -30.29 19.06 3.21
N PRO A 158 -31.13 18.70 2.22
CA PRO A 158 -31.73 17.38 2.18
C PRO A 158 -30.64 16.35 1.82
N TYR A 159 -30.51 15.32 2.66
CA TYR A 159 -29.66 14.16 2.41
C TYR A 159 -30.09 13.47 1.12
N SER A 160 -29.45 13.78 0.00
CA SER A 160 -29.57 12.99 -1.22
C SER A 160 -28.71 11.73 -1.09
N LEU A 161 -29.40 10.59 -1.09
CA LEU A 161 -28.85 9.25 -0.88
C LEU A 161 -28.02 8.73 -2.08
N SER A 162 -27.56 9.60 -2.98
CA SER A 162 -26.81 9.26 -4.20
C SER A 162 -25.29 9.38 -4.06
N GLY A 163 -24.78 9.93 -2.95
CA GLY A 163 -23.34 10.20 -2.76
C GLY A 163 -22.49 9.06 -2.17
N ILE A 164 -23.08 7.94 -1.72
CA ILE A 164 -22.36 6.94 -0.91
C ILE A 164 -21.64 5.87 -1.77
N PHE A 165 -21.95 5.74 -3.07
CA PHE A 165 -21.39 4.65 -3.89
C PHE A 165 -20.05 4.94 -4.56
N PHE A 166 -19.53 6.19 -4.54
CA PHE A 166 -18.24 6.51 -5.17
C PHE A 166 -17.03 6.45 -4.21
N GLY A 167 -17.23 6.31 -2.90
CA GLY A 167 -16.12 6.36 -1.93
C GLY A 167 -15.30 5.08 -1.76
N ILE A 168 -15.87 3.90 -2.04
CA ILE A 168 -15.22 2.61 -1.72
C ILE A 168 -14.31 2.11 -2.85
N GLY A 169 -14.59 2.49 -4.11
CA GLY A 169 -13.81 2.05 -5.27
C GLY A 169 -12.41 2.67 -5.33
N VAL A 170 -12.27 3.96 -4.99
CA VAL A 170 -11.00 4.69 -5.16
C VAL A 170 -9.95 4.26 -4.13
N MET A 171 -10.36 3.89 -2.91
CA MET A 171 -9.45 3.40 -1.87
C MET A 171 -8.83 2.03 -2.21
N SER A 172 -9.56 1.16 -2.91
CA SER A 172 -9.05 -0.16 -3.31
C SER A 172 -7.95 -0.07 -4.38
N ILE A 173 -8.00 0.93 -5.26
CA ILE A 173 -6.98 1.16 -6.30
C ILE A 173 -5.71 1.76 -5.68
N PHE A 174 -5.83 2.63 -4.68
CA PHE A 174 -4.68 3.27 -4.04
C PHE A 174 -3.86 2.28 -3.19
N MET A 175 -4.51 1.33 -2.52
CA MET A 175 -3.81 0.27 -1.75
C MET A 175 -3.03 -0.70 -2.64
N ARG A 176 -3.52 -1.00 -3.85
CA ARG A 176 -2.86 -1.95 -4.77
C ARG A 176 -1.53 -1.40 -5.31
N LYS A 177 -1.49 -0.11 -5.67
CA LYS A 177 -0.25 0.56 -6.12
C LYS A 177 0.81 0.70 -5.03
N LYS A 178 0.41 0.75 -3.75
CA LYS A 178 1.36 0.86 -2.63
C LYS A 178 2.08 -0.47 -2.35
N ILE A 179 1.43 -1.60 -2.64
CA ILE A 179 2.00 -2.95 -2.47
C ILE A 179 2.99 -3.26 -3.61
N GLU A 180 2.69 -2.86 -4.85
CA GLU A 180 3.60 -3.07 -5.99
C GLU A 180 4.93 -2.33 -5.80
N LYS A 181 4.92 -1.09 -5.30
CA LYS A 181 6.16 -0.32 -5.00
C LYS A 181 7.03 -0.91 -3.88
N GLN A 182 6.46 -1.72 -2.99
CA GLN A 182 7.22 -2.38 -1.92
C GLN A 182 7.86 -3.68 -2.40
N LEU A 183 7.32 -4.30 -3.45
CA LEU A 183 7.86 -5.51 -4.08
C LEU A 183 8.99 -5.21 -5.07
N GLU A 184 9.03 -4.02 -5.68
CA GLU A 184 10.14 -3.61 -6.57
C GLU A 184 11.41 -3.15 -5.82
N ASN A 185 11.36 -3.00 -4.50
CA ASN A 185 12.51 -2.61 -3.66
C ASN A 185 13.06 -3.77 -2.80
N LEU A 186 12.72 -5.01 -3.14
CA LEU A 186 13.24 -6.26 -2.59
C LEU A 186 13.96 -7.03 -3.68
#